data_AF-A0A0Q3TU63-F1
#
_entry.id   AF-A0A0Q3TU63-F1
#
_cell.length_a   1.000
_cell.length_b   1.000
_cell.length_c   1.000
_cell.angle_alpha   90.00
_cell.angle_beta   90.00
_cell.angle_gamma   90.00
#
_symmetry.space_group_name_H-M   'P 1'
#
loop_
_entity.id
_entity.type
_entity.pdbx_description
1 polymer ?
#
loop_
_entity_poly.entity_id
_entity_poly.type
_entity_poly.pdbx_seq_one_letter_code
_entity_poly.pdbx_strand_id
1 'polypeptide(L)'
;MIEIIYMKADYEPWYEFEGWEEHIVELVSFKEENEALEYLNKKLEEFRQNFPFEKVKRDKYWAFWSVKEQCFCDSCDEDLQIYHGIIWNDLR
;
A
#
# COMPACT_ATOMS: atom_id res chain seq x y z
N MET A 1 -3.61 18.92 2.34
CA MET A 1 -4.63 17.90 2.00
C MET A 1 -4.00 16.56 2.26
N ILE A 2 -4.71 15.60 2.82
CA ILE A 2 -4.17 14.28 3.12
C ILE A 2 -4.82 13.28 2.20
N GLU A 3 -4.06 12.36 1.63
CA GLU A 3 -4.56 11.27 0.81
C GLU A 3 -4.19 9.95 1.44
N ILE A 4 -5.15 9.04 1.49
CA ILE A 4 -4.90 7.64 1.82
C ILE A 4 -4.93 6.86 0.52
N ILE A 5 -3.78 6.33 0.13
CA ILE A 5 -3.58 5.64 -1.13
C ILE A 5 -3.44 4.15 -0.86
N TYR A 6 -4.16 3.34 -1.63
CA TYR A 6 -3.96 1.91 -1.72
C TYR A 6 -3.41 1.57 -3.11
N MET A 7 -2.23 0.94 -3.14
CA MET A 7 -1.59 0.47 -4.36
C MET A 7 -1.31 -1.04 -4.29
N LYS A 8 -1.18 -1.67 -5.44
CA LYS A 8 -0.82 -3.09 -5.57
C LYS A 8 0.28 -3.27 -6.59
N ALA A 9 1.44 -3.72 -6.12
CA ALA A 9 2.64 -3.87 -6.95
C ALA A 9 3.46 -5.08 -6.53
N ASP A 10 4.45 -5.45 -7.33
CA ASP A 10 5.46 -6.48 -7.08
C ASP A 10 6.65 -5.97 -6.22
N TYR A 11 6.48 -4.80 -5.60
CA TYR A 11 7.45 -4.16 -4.70
C TYR A 11 6.74 -3.41 -3.57
N GLU A 12 7.47 -3.17 -2.48
CA GLU A 12 6.91 -2.48 -1.32
C GLU A 12 6.63 -0.98 -1.58
N PRO A 13 5.57 -0.41 -0.98
CA PRO A 13 5.07 0.93 -1.31
C PRO A 13 6.05 2.09 -1.00
N TRP A 14 7.07 1.88 -0.16
CA TRP A 14 8.04 2.93 0.15
C TRP A 14 9.12 3.13 -0.91
N TYR A 15 9.12 2.32 -1.98
CA TYR A 15 10.06 2.53 -3.07
C TYR A 15 9.63 3.65 -4.00
N GLU A 16 8.32 3.85 -4.20
CA GLU A 16 7.75 4.93 -5.03
C GLU A 16 8.53 5.09 -6.34
N PHE A 17 8.79 3.98 -7.05
CA PHE A 17 9.53 3.98 -8.30
C PHE A 17 8.85 4.85 -9.36
N GLU A 18 9.57 5.26 -10.40
CA GLU A 18 8.97 6.00 -11.51
C GLU A 18 7.76 5.21 -12.08
N GLY A 19 6.61 5.88 -12.20
CA GLY A 19 5.37 5.26 -12.65
C GLY A 19 4.58 4.51 -11.57
N TRP A 20 4.99 4.54 -10.29
CA TRP A 20 4.27 3.83 -9.22
C TRP A 20 2.78 4.19 -9.11
N GLU A 21 2.40 5.40 -9.54
CA GLU A 21 1.02 5.88 -9.56
C GLU A 21 0.10 5.01 -10.44
N GLU A 22 0.65 4.33 -11.45
CA GLU A 22 -0.11 3.39 -12.30
C GLU A 22 -0.58 2.15 -11.53
N HIS A 23 0.03 1.86 -10.38
CA HIS A 23 -0.34 0.77 -9.48
C HIS A 23 -1.37 1.17 -8.42
N ILE A 24 -1.84 2.43 -8.43
CA ILE A 24 -2.88 2.89 -7.50
C ILE A 24 -4.19 2.19 -7.82
N VAL A 25 -4.72 1.49 -6.82
CA VAL A 25 -6.04 0.83 -6.89
C VAL A 25 -7.12 1.74 -6.32
N GLU A 26 -6.79 2.53 -5.29
CA GLU A 26 -7.72 3.46 -4.67
C GLU A 26 -6.97 4.67 -4.08
N LEU A 27 -7.55 5.85 -4.21
CA LEU A 27 -7.08 7.09 -3.59
C LEU A 27 -8.28 7.81 -2.98
N VAL A 28 -8.17 8.16 -1.70
CA VAL A 28 -9.20 8.94 -1.00
C VAL A 28 -8.56 10.16 -0.37
N SER A 29 -9.08 11.34 -0.71
CA SER A 29 -8.55 12.63 -0.22
C SER A 29 -9.42 13.19 0.91
N PHE A 30 -8.75 13.75 1.92
CA PHE A 30 -9.34 14.32 3.12
C PHE A 30 -8.79 15.74 3.34
N LYS A 31 -9.67 16.62 3.86
CA LYS A 31 -9.28 17.96 4.31
C LYS A 31 -8.84 17.94 5.77
N GLU A 32 -9.54 17.16 6.58
CA GLU A 32 -9.32 17.04 8.02
C GLU A 32 -8.47 15.81 8.34
N GLU A 33 -7.43 16.00 9.14
CA GLU A 33 -6.49 14.94 9.52
C GLU A 33 -7.17 13.81 10.31
N ASN A 34 -8.12 14.15 11.18
CA ASN A 34 -8.85 13.17 11.97
C ASN A 34 -9.70 12.22 11.10
N GLU A 35 -10.32 12.72 10.03
CA GLU A 35 -11.10 11.90 9.10
C GLU A 35 -10.17 10.93 8.33
N ALA A 36 -9.01 11.42 7.91
CA ALA A 36 -8.00 10.59 7.25
C ALA A 36 -7.47 9.49 8.18
N LEU A 37 -7.21 9.81 9.45
CA LEU A 37 -6.75 8.84 10.46
C LEU A 37 -7.80 7.77 10.74
N GLU A 38 -9.07 8.15 10.88
CA GLU A 38 -10.16 7.20 11.10
C GLU A 38 -10.30 6.24 9.90
N TYR A 39 -10.27 6.78 8.68
CA TYR A 39 -10.29 5.97 7.47
C TYR A 39 -9.07 5.05 7.36
N LEU A 40 -7.86 5.57 7.61
CA LEU A 40 -6.62 4.79 7.58
C LEU A 40 -6.71 3.61 8.56
N ASN A 41 -7.07 3.86 9.82
CA ASN A 41 -7.12 2.83 10.85
C ASN A 41 -8.09 1.71 10.50
N LYS A 42 -9.26 2.05 9.97
CA LYS A 42 -10.23 1.06 9.49
C LYS A 42 -9.64 0.20 8.36
N LYS A 43 -8.98 0.84 7.40
CA LYS A 43 -8.37 0.15 6.25
C LYS A 43 -7.21 -0.75 6.67
N LEU A 44 -6.37 -0.31 7.60
CA LEU A 44 -5.29 -1.13 8.15
C LEU A 44 -5.82 -2.37 8.85
N GLU A 45 -6.88 -2.25 9.65
CA GLU A 45 -7.51 -3.39 10.31
C GLU A 45 -8.08 -4.40 9.30
N GLU A 46 -8.76 -3.92 8.26
CA GLU A 46 -9.25 -4.78 7.17
C GLU A 46 -8.10 -5.56 6.50
N PHE A 47 -6.98 -4.91 6.22
CA PHE A 47 -5.84 -5.57 5.57
C PHE A 47 -5.14 -6.56 6.52
N ARG A 48 -5.01 -6.24 7.81
CA ARG A 48 -4.46 -7.19 8.81
C ARG A 48 -5.30 -8.46 8.96
N GLN A 49 -6.61 -8.38 8.72
CA GLN A 49 -7.48 -9.56 8.74
C GLN A 49 -7.33 -10.42 7.48
N ASN A 50 -6.99 -9.81 6.34
CA ASN A 50 -6.89 -10.50 5.06
C ASN A 50 -5.48 -11.01 4.74
N PHE A 51 -4.43 -10.38 5.29
CA PHE A 51 -3.04 -10.69 4.97
C PHE A 51 -2.26 -11.10 6.22
N PRO A 52 -1.55 -12.25 6.19
CA PRO A 52 -0.83 -12.77 7.35
C PRO A 52 0.46 -12.01 7.68
N PHE A 53 1.00 -11.23 6.75
CA PHE A 53 2.25 -10.50 6.93
C PHE A 53 2.05 -9.00 6.73
N GLU A 54 2.71 -8.21 7.58
CA GLU A 54 2.72 -6.75 7.56
C GLU A 54 4.14 -6.22 7.80
N LYS A 55 4.48 -5.12 7.15
CA LYS A 55 5.66 -4.32 7.47
C LYS A 55 5.33 -2.83 7.37
N VAL A 56 5.67 -2.09 8.41
CA VAL A 56 5.42 -0.65 8.52
C VAL A 56 6.74 0.11 8.42
N LYS A 57 6.73 1.26 7.73
CA LYS A 57 7.90 2.12 7.58
C LYS A 57 7.53 3.59 7.72
N ARG A 58 8.29 4.31 8.56
CA ARG A 58 8.17 5.77 8.79
C ARG A 58 6.78 6.24 9.21
N ASP A 59 5.97 5.36 9.79
CA ASP A 59 4.57 5.62 10.16
C ASP A 59 3.73 6.22 9.00
N LYS A 60 4.16 5.95 7.76
CA LYS A 60 3.60 6.49 6.51
C LYS A 60 3.23 5.39 5.53
N TYR A 61 3.96 4.29 5.56
CA TYR A 61 3.82 3.18 4.62
C TYR A 61 3.51 1.89 5.36
N TRP A 62 2.52 1.16 4.87
CA TRP A 62 2.17 -0.18 5.32
C TRP A 62 2.17 -1.11 4.12
N ALA A 63 2.96 -2.18 4.20
CA ALA A 63 3.00 -3.24 3.19
C ALA A 63 2.36 -4.49 3.78
N PHE A 64 1.37 -5.04 3.09
CA PHE A 64 0.72 -6.30 3.45
C PHE A 64 0.95 -7.33 2.35
N TRP A 65 1.12 -8.59 2.71
CA TRP A 65 1.26 -9.66 1.71
C TRP A 65 0.91 -11.03 2.26
N SER A 66 0.74 -11.99 1.33
CA SER A 66 0.63 -13.41 1.63
C SER A 66 1.51 -14.19 0.66
N VAL A 67 2.05 -15.33 1.10
CA VAL A 67 2.82 -16.25 0.22
C VAL A 67 1.96 -16.89 -0.88
N LYS A 68 0.64 -16.69 -0.86
CA LYS A 68 -0.28 -17.24 -1.87
C LYS A 68 -0.44 -16.30 -3.06
N GLU A 69 0.04 -15.06 -2.96
CA GLU A 69 -0.18 -14.04 -3.96
C GLU A 69 1.17 -13.58 -4.52
N GLN A 70 1.50 -14.11 -5.70
CA GLN A 70 2.74 -13.84 -6.42
C GLN A 70 2.41 -13.64 -7.90
N CYS A 71 3.28 -12.95 -8.64
CA CYS A 71 3.22 -12.88 -10.10
C CYS A 71 4.54 -13.38 -10.69
N PHE A 72 4.45 -14.04 -11.84
CA PHE A 72 5.65 -14.43 -12.58
C PHE A 72 6.16 -13.23 -13.39
N CYS A 73 7.43 -12.90 -13.25
CA CYS A 73 8.09 -11.86 -14.03
C CYS A 73 8.95 -12.47 -15.14
N ASP A 74 8.49 -12.37 -16.39
CA ASP A 74 9.20 -12.93 -17.56
C ASP A 74 10.62 -12.36 -17.75
N SER A 75 10.86 -11.12 -17.32
CA SER A 75 12.17 -10.48 -17.45
C SER A 75 13.20 -11.01 -16.45
N CYS A 76 12.73 -11.45 -15.28
CA CYS A 76 13.57 -11.96 -14.20
C CYS A 76 13.58 -13.50 -14.14
N ASP A 77 12.62 -14.17 -14.79
CA ASP A 77 12.39 -15.62 -14.70
C ASP A 77 12.11 -16.10 -13.26
N GLU A 78 11.40 -15.28 -12.48
CA GLU A 78 11.14 -15.51 -11.05
C GLU A 78 9.70 -15.15 -10.65
N ASP A 79 9.20 -15.81 -9.60
CA ASP A 79 7.93 -15.47 -8.94
C ASP A 79 8.14 -14.32 -7.95
N LEU A 80 7.64 -13.13 -8.29
CA LEU A 80 7.70 -11.94 -7.46
C LEU A 80 6.55 -11.89 -6.47
N GLN A 81 6.84 -11.44 -5.25
CA GLN A 81 5.83 -11.23 -4.22
C GLN A 81 4.96 -10.02 -4.57
N ILE A 82 3.64 -10.19 -4.52
CA ILE A 82 2.72 -9.06 -4.60
C ILE A 82 2.52 -8.43 -3.23
N TYR A 83 2.65 -7.11 -3.18
CA TYR A 83 2.40 -6.29 -2.00
C TYR A 83 1.15 -5.44 -2.18
N HIS A 84 0.40 -5.39 -1.09
CA HIS A 84 -0.72 -4.50 -0.86
C HIS A 84 -0.23 -3.32 -0.02
N GLY A 85 -0.03 -2.18 -0.67
CA GLY A 85 0.55 -0.99 -0.05
C GLY A 85 -0.51 0.02 0.35
N ILE A 86 -0.53 0.43 1.61
CA ILE A 86 -1.30 1.59 2.09
C ILE A 86 -0.31 2.73 2.40
N ILE A 87 -0.61 3.93 1.92
CA ILE A 87 0.24 5.12 2.05
C ILE A 87 -0.55 6.28 2.64
N TRP A 88 -0.01 6.89 3.68
CA TRP A 88 -0.43 8.20 4.16
C TRP A 88 0.32 9.27 3.38
N ASN A 89 -0.34 10.04 2.53
CA ASN A 89 0.29 11.09 1.72
C ASN A 89 -0.18 12.47 2.20
N ASP A 90 0.67 13.19 2.93
CA ASP A 90 0.39 14.55 3.38
C ASP A 90 0.97 15.57 2.38
N LEU A 91 0.09 16.27 1.66
CA LEU A 91 0.42 17.26 0.62
C LEU A 91 0.66 18.66 1.19
N ARG A 92 1.32 18.76 2.35
CA ARG A 92 1.66 20.04 2.99
C ARG A 92 2.97 20.63 2.46
#